data_AF-A0A0D2ADV3-F1
#
_entry.id   AF-A0A0D2ADV3-F1
#
_cell.length_a   1.000
_cell.length_b   1.000
_cell.length_c   1.000
_cell.angle_alpha   90.00
_cell.angle_beta   90.00
_cell.angle_gamma   90.00
#
_symmetry.space_group_name_H-M   'P 1'
#
loop_
_entity.id
_entity.type
_entity.pdbx_description
1 polymer ?
#
loop_
_entity_poly.entity_id
_entity_poly.type
_entity_poly.pdbx_seq_one_letter_code
_entity_poly.pdbx_strand_id
1 'polypeptide(L)'
;MSIPDPSSSYDDFEGVHPAIIRAYDAWAESVDSFDGSDIYGIGVGSSREVSPERTSLATSPSQRKLSISCIAPARLTSHIPPTNFGAVMPGEIFRSQFPLPENFSFLKTLKLKTILTLVPEPYPQPYVQFLDDAGIKQIRVHVPANKEVIKIEPATMAQALGAVLDRSNYPLLIHCNKGKHRTGCVVACFRKVLGADLDSILHEYHTYAGRKARVLDQDFIRSFDERALLWLARENGYLSDDEPRSESPSVMNMQLPSRTRG
;
A
#
# COMPACT_ATOMS: atom_id res chain seq x y z
N MET A 1 -9.97 -43.82 -11.47
CA MET A 1 -9.41 -42.45 -11.48
C MET A 1 -10.13 -41.70 -10.39
N SER A 2 -9.55 -41.67 -9.20
CA SER A 2 -10.18 -41.11 -8.00
C SER A 2 -9.82 -39.63 -7.92
N ILE A 3 -10.84 -38.80 -7.76
CA ILE A 3 -10.73 -37.35 -7.53
C ILE A 3 -9.99 -37.15 -6.20
N PRO A 4 -8.91 -36.35 -6.13
CA PRO A 4 -8.27 -36.08 -4.86
C PRO A 4 -9.15 -35.18 -3.97
N ASP A 5 -9.13 -35.51 -2.69
CA ASP A 5 -9.86 -34.91 -1.58
C ASP A 5 -9.41 -33.44 -1.35
N PRO A 6 -10.34 -32.45 -1.18
CA PRO A 6 -9.99 -31.06 -0.92
C PRO A 6 -9.39 -30.79 0.48
N SER A 7 -9.23 -31.82 1.32
CA SER A 7 -8.72 -31.68 2.69
C SER A 7 -7.23 -32.01 2.89
N SER A 8 -6.43 -32.07 1.81
CA SER A 8 -4.98 -32.28 1.92
C SER A 8 -4.33 -31.16 2.73
N SER A 9 -3.92 -31.50 3.96
CA SER A 9 -3.39 -30.58 4.95
C SER A 9 -2.08 -29.94 4.51
N TYR A 10 -2.01 -28.62 4.67
CA TYR A 10 -0.81 -27.81 4.49
C TYR A 10 0.16 -28.02 5.67
N ASP A 11 0.87 -29.15 5.71
CA ASP A 11 1.78 -29.48 6.81
C ASP A 11 3.28 -29.24 6.53
N ASP A 12 3.69 -28.70 5.37
CA ASP A 12 5.12 -28.63 4.98
C ASP A 12 5.77 -27.23 4.96
N PHE A 13 5.24 -26.26 5.71
CA PHE A 13 5.88 -24.95 5.92
C PHE A 13 6.46 -24.82 7.34
N GLU A 14 7.55 -25.54 7.62
CA GLU A 14 8.31 -25.37 8.86
C GLU A 14 8.72 -23.89 9.04
N GLY A 15 8.15 -23.24 10.06
CA GLY A 15 8.56 -21.90 10.50
C GLY A 15 7.59 -20.74 10.21
N VAL A 16 6.50 -20.93 9.47
CA VAL A 16 5.53 -19.86 9.18
C VAL A 16 4.35 -19.91 10.14
N HIS A 17 4.01 -18.78 10.77
CA HIS A 17 2.86 -18.72 11.68
C HIS A 17 1.53 -18.95 10.92
N PRO A 18 0.74 -19.99 11.25
CA PRO A 18 -0.47 -20.36 10.48
C PRO A 18 -1.54 -19.27 10.39
N ALA A 19 -1.56 -18.32 11.32
CA ALA A 19 -2.48 -17.18 11.25
C ALA A 19 -2.20 -16.23 10.08
N ILE A 20 -0.96 -16.19 9.57
CA ILE A 20 -0.61 -15.35 8.42
C ILE A 20 -1.21 -15.92 7.13
N ILE A 21 -1.08 -17.25 6.93
CA ILE A 21 -1.64 -17.97 5.79
C ILE A 21 -3.16 -17.85 5.80
N ARG A 22 -3.81 -18.16 6.92
CA ARG A 22 -5.27 -18.05 7.06
C ARG A 22 -5.80 -16.62 6.82
N ALA A 23 -5.04 -15.60 7.24
CA ALA A 23 -5.43 -14.21 7.02
C ALA A 23 -5.30 -13.79 5.55
N TYR A 24 -4.36 -14.39 4.80
CA TYR A 24 -4.25 -14.20 3.37
C TYR A 24 -5.40 -14.90 2.63
N ASP A 25 -5.68 -16.17 2.95
CA ASP A 25 -6.76 -16.93 2.30
C ASP A 25 -8.12 -16.25 2.50
N ALA A 26 -8.42 -15.83 3.73
CA ALA A 26 -9.64 -15.07 4.04
C ALA A 26 -9.72 -13.74 3.28
N TRP A 27 -8.57 -13.11 3.00
CA TRP A 27 -8.54 -11.91 2.18
C TRP A 27 -8.77 -12.23 0.70
N ALA A 28 -8.14 -13.27 0.15
CA ALA A 28 -8.34 -13.69 -1.23
C ALA A 28 -9.82 -13.99 -1.53
N GLU A 29 -10.50 -14.71 -0.62
CA GLU A 29 -11.95 -14.97 -0.70
C GLU A 29 -12.80 -13.69 -0.64
N SER A 30 -12.36 -12.68 0.14
CA SER A 30 -13.07 -11.40 0.25
C SER A 30 -12.96 -10.52 -1.01
N VAL A 31 -11.92 -10.73 -1.82
CA VAL A 31 -11.70 -9.97 -3.06
C VAL A 31 -12.63 -10.46 -4.18
N ASP A 32 -12.97 -11.76 -4.19
CA ASP A 32 -13.87 -12.35 -5.18
C ASP A 32 -15.35 -12.05 -4.90
N SER A 33 -15.69 -11.62 -3.69
CA SER A 33 -17.08 -11.40 -3.23
C SER A 33 -17.51 -9.92 -3.18
N PHE A 34 -16.69 -8.99 -3.67
CA PHE A 34 -16.98 -7.56 -3.55
C PHE A 34 -17.91 -7.05 -4.67
N ASP A 35 -19.23 -7.10 -4.44
CA ASP A 35 -20.18 -6.25 -5.17
C ASP A 35 -20.20 -4.85 -4.54
N GLY A 36 -20.10 -3.81 -5.39
CA GLY A 36 -19.92 -2.42 -4.98
C GLY A 36 -21.19 -1.74 -4.47
N SER A 37 -22.13 -2.47 -3.89
CA SER A 37 -23.41 -1.92 -3.45
C SER A 37 -23.65 -2.15 -1.97
N ASP A 38 -23.05 -1.33 -1.12
CA ASP A 38 -23.66 -0.99 0.16
C ASP A 38 -22.96 0.22 0.81
N ILE A 39 -23.74 1.01 1.58
CA ILE A 39 -23.31 2.05 2.54
C ILE A 39 -23.37 3.51 2.03
N TYR A 40 -24.58 4.05 1.81
CA TYR A 40 -25.37 4.85 2.78
C TYR A 40 -26.38 5.75 2.06
N GLY A 41 -27.66 5.54 2.40
CA GLY A 41 -28.74 6.49 2.20
C GLY A 41 -28.86 7.49 3.36
N ILE A 42 -29.84 8.40 3.16
CA ILE A 42 -30.43 9.39 4.07
C ILE A 42 -29.85 10.81 3.98
N GLY A 43 -30.73 11.76 3.62
CA GLY A 43 -30.81 13.02 4.36
C GLY A 43 -30.93 14.29 3.54
N VAL A 44 -32.11 14.52 2.93
CA VAL A 44 -32.52 15.82 2.39
C VAL A 44 -32.54 16.86 3.53
N GLY A 45 -31.81 17.97 3.37
CA GLY A 45 -31.68 19.03 4.38
C GLY A 45 -31.66 20.43 3.74
N SER A 46 -32.84 21.04 3.75
CA SER A 46 -33.25 22.40 3.35
C SER A 46 -32.21 23.54 3.41
N SER A 47 -32.17 24.31 2.32
CA SER A 47 -31.52 25.61 2.15
C SER A 47 -32.05 26.67 3.13
N ARG A 48 -31.14 27.47 3.69
CA ARG A 48 -31.44 28.83 4.17
C ARG A 48 -30.31 29.78 3.75
N GLU A 49 -30.65 30.66 2.81
CA GLU A 49 -29.85 31.81 2.41
C GLU A 49 -29.83 32.85 3.54
N VAL A 50 -28.64 33.40 3.82
CA VAL A 50 -28.49 34.61 4.63
C VAL A 50 -27.47 35.51 3.93
N SER A 51 -27.96 36.62 3.37
CA SER A 51 -27.15 37.73 2.86
C SER A 51 -26.51 38.51 4.02
N PRO A 52 -25.36 39.17 3.78
CA PRO A 52 -25.11 40.43 4.45
C PRO A 52 -24.74 41.56 3.49
N GLU A 53 -25.13 42.76 3.92
CA GLU A 53 -24.98 44.03 3.25
C GLU A 53 -23.55 44.56 3.15
N ARG A 54 -23.47 45.52 2.23
CA ARG A 54 -22.39 46.35 1.69
C ARG A 54 -21.64 47.19 2.75
N THR A 55 -20.32 47.23 2.69
CA THR A 55 -19.51 48.38 3.18
C THR A 55 -18.24 48.54 2.32
N SER A 56 -17.70 49.75 2.33
CA SER A 56 -17.05 50.54 1.27
C SER A 56 -15.59 50.27 0.87
N LEU A 57 -15.34 50.57 -0.41
CA LEU A 57 -14.15 51.10 -1.09
C LEU A 57 -12.82 51.30 -0.30
N ALA A 58 -11.78 50.62 -0.79
CA ALA A 58 -10.41 51.15 -0.85
C ALA A 58 -9.71 50.58 -2.10
N THR A 59 -9.50 51.44 -3.10
CA THR A 59 -8.91 51.08 -4.40
C THR A 59 -7.40 50.90 -4.26
N SER A 60 -6.94 49.65 -4.29
CA SER A 60 -5.52 49.29 -4.44
C SER A 60 -5.25 48.90 -5.90
N PRO A 61 -4.05 49.16 -6.44
CA PRO A 61 -3.76 48.94 -7.85
C PRO A 61 -3.92 47.45 -8.17
N SER A 62 -4.83 47.16 -9.10
CA SER A 62 -5.14 45.83 -9.61
C SER A 62 -3.85 45.13 -10.02
N GLN A 63 -3.37 44.21 -9.18
CA GLN A 63 -2.48 43.17 -9.65
C GLN A 63 -3.23 42.47 -10.76
N ARG A 64 -2.76 42.61 -12.00
CA ARG A 64 -3.23 41.83 -13.12
C ARG A 64 -3.03 40.37 -12.74
N LYS A 65 -4.05 39.72 -12.19
CA LYS A 65 -4.16 38.27 -12.17
C LYS A 65 -4.15 37.91 -13.64
N LEU A 66 -3.01 37.44 -14.13
CA LEU A 66 -2.93 36.76 -15.40
C LEU A 66 -3.73 35.47 -15.22
N SER A 67 -5.05 35.57 -15.38
CA SER A 67 -5.92 34.42 -15.60
C SER A 67 -5.72 33.97 -17.04
N ILE A 68 -4.48 33.60 -17.38
CA ILE A 68 -4.22 32.82 -18.57
C ILE A 68 -4.70 31.42 -18.17
N SER A 69 -5.98 31.13 -18.42
CA SER A 69 -6.42 29.75 -18.57
C SER A 69 -5.72 29.22 -19.82
N CYS A 70 -4.48 28.76 -19.63
CA CYS A 70 -3.68 28.18 -20.67
C CYS A 70 -4.33 26.84 -21.01
N ILE A 71 -5.21 26.83 -22.02
CA ILE A 71 -5.55 25.60 -22.72
C ILE A 71 -4.33 25.27 -23.58
N ALA A 72 -3.33 24.70 -22.93
CA ALA A 72 -2.15 24.21 -23.60
C ALA A 72 -2.56 23.06 -24.54
N PRO A 73 -1.96 22.93 -25.74
CA PRO A 73 -2.06 21.72 -26.54
C PRO A 73 -1.77 20.49 -25.67
N ALA A 74 -2.40 19.34 -25.93
CA ALA A 74 -2.30 18.15 -25.07
C ALA A 74 -0.86 17.73 -24.70
N ARG A 75 0.12 17.97 -25.59
CA ARG A 75 1.55 17.68 -25.35
C ARG A 75 2.22 18.66 -24.38
N LEU A 76 1.64 19.84 -24.18
CA LEU A 76 2.13 20.90 -23.28
C LEU A 76 1.33 20.94 -21.96
N THR A 77 0.38 20.03 -21.76
CA THR A 77 -0.35 19.90 -20.50
C THR A 77 0.61 19.45 -19.40
N SER A 78 0.85 20.32 -18.42
CA SER A 78 1.64 19.98 -17.24
C SER A 78 0.83 19.04 -16.33
N HIS A 79 1.39 17.86 -16.07
CA HIS A 79 0.83 16.91 -15.11
C HIS A 79 1.58 17.01 -13.78
N ILE A 80 0.85 17.00 -12.65
CA ILE A 80 1.42 17.13 -11.32
C ILE A 80 1.33 15.76 -10.62
N PRO A 81 2.45 15.06 -10.40
CA PRO A 81 2.42 13.81 -9.65
C PRO A 81 2.01 14.06 -8.19
N PRO A 82 1.36 13.10 -7.51
CA PRO A 82 1.14 13.22 -6.08
C PRO A 82 2.46 13.37 -5.32
N THR A 83 2.43 14.05 -4.18
CA THR A 83 3.61 14.16 -3.31
C THR A 83 4.16 12.78 -2.95
N ASN A 84 5.48 12.67 -2.82
CA ASN A 84 6.15 11.41 -2.48
C ASN A 84 5.90 10.28 -3.50
N PHE A 85 5.53 10.64 -4.73
CA PHE A 85 5.36 9.68 -5.83
C PHE A 85 6.71 9.09 -6.24
N GLY A 86 6.72 7.80 -6.55
CA GLY A 86 7.87 7.10 -7.12
C GLY A 86 7.50 5.72 -7.63
N ALA A 87 8.34 5.17 -8.51
CA ALA A 87 8.21 3.79 -8.95
C ALA A 87 8.91 2.86 -7.94
N VAL A 88 8.18 1.86 -7.45
CA VAL A 88 8.75 0.73 -6.71
C VAL A 88 9.29 -0.29 -7.71
N MET A 89 8.49 -0.58 -8.74
CA MET A 89 8.87 -1.42 -9.88
C MET A 89 8.51 -0.64 -11.15
N PRO A 90 9.50 -0.24 -11.97
CA PRO A 90 9.25 0.64 -13.12
C PRO A 90 8.16 0.11 -14.05
N GLY A 91 7.12 0.90 -14.28
CA GLY A 91 6.00 0.56 -15.16
C GLY A 91 4.92 -0.33 -14.53
N GLU A 92 5.17 -0.93 -13.36
CA GLU A 92 4.28 -1.92 -12.75
C GLU A 92 3.75 -1.47 -11.39
N ILE A 93 4.63 -1.08 -10.46
CA ILE A 93 4.24 -0.73 -9.08
C ILE A 93 4.72 0.68 -8.75
N PHE A 94 3.80 1.50 -8.28
CA PHE A 94 4.03 2.87 -7.86
C PHE A 94 3.69 3.04 -6.38
N ARG A 95 4.28 4.07 -5.76
CA ARG A 95 3.95 4.52 -4.41
C ARG A 95 3.67 6.01 -4.40
N SER A 96 2.84 6.48 -3.47
CA SER A 96 2.65 7.93 -3.28
C SER A 96 2.04 8.32 -1.92
N GLN A 97 1.95 9.63 -1.67
CA GLN A 97 0.95 10.20 -0.78
C GLN A 97 -0.47 10.02 -1.34
N PHE A 98 -1.48 10.14 -0.47
CA PHE A 98 -2.88 10.24 -0.85
C PHE A 98 -3.09 11.20 -2.05
N PRO A 99 -3.65 10.71 -3.17
CA PRO A 99 -3.90 11.52 -4.35
C PRO A 99 -4.90 12.66 -4.10
N LEU A 100 -4.57 13.85 -4.57
CA LEU A 100 -5.48 15.00 -4.57
C LEU A 100 -6.00 15.27 -5.99
N PRO A 101 -7.11 16.03 -6.16
CA PRO A 101 -7.70 16.29 -7.47
C PRO A 101 -6.73 16.83 -8.53
N GLU A 102 -5.78 17.67 -8.12
CA GLU A 102 -4.71 18.19 -8.97
C GLU A 102 -3.80 17.10 -9.56
N ASN A 103 -3.73 15.92 -8.93
CA ASN A 103 -2.89 14.81 -9.36
C ASN A 103 -3.61 13.83 -10.29
N PHE A 104 -4.94 13.88 -10.39
CA PHE A 104 -5.70 12.88 -11.14
C PHE A 104 -5.32 12.85 -12.61
N SER A 105 -5.03 14.02 -13.21
CA SER A 105 -4.56 14.10 -14.60
C SER A 105 -3.26 13.30 -14.82
N PHE A 106 -2.33 13.37 -13.87
CA PHE A 106 -1.10 12.58 -13.89
C PHE A 106 -1.39 11.09 -13.72
N LEU A 107 -2.22 10.71 -12.75
CA LEU A 107 -2.53 9.31 -12.50
C LEU A 107 -3.24 8.63 -13.68
N LYS A 108 -4.07 9.37 -14.44
CA LYS A 108 -4.66 8.87 -15.70
C LYS A 108 -3.59 8.47 -16.73
N THR A 109 -2.44 9.14 -16.74
CA THR A 109 -1.34 8.79 -17.66
C THR A 109 -0.68 7.45 -17.34
N LEU A 110 -0.71 7.04 -16.07
CA LEU A 110 -0.15 5.76 -15.61
C LEU A 110 -1.02 4.56 -15.98
N LYS A 111 -2.29 4.79 -16.37
CA LYS A 111 -3.28 3.75 -16.69
C LYS A 111 -3.36 2.69 -15.59
N LEU A 112 -3.44 3.16 -14.34
CA LEU A 112 -3.52 2.29 -13.17
C LEU A 112 -4.71 1.34 -13.32
N LYS A 113 -4.48 0.06 -13.02
CA LYS A 113 -5.54 -0.93 -12.90
C LYS A 113 -6.07 -0.98 -11.47
N THR A 114 -5.18 -0.78 -10.49
CA THR A 114 -5.53 -0.95 -9.09
C THR A 114 -4.86 0.10 -8.20
N ILE A 115 -5.54 0.50 -7.13
CA ILE A 115 -4.98 1.31 -6.06
C ILE A 115 -5.14 0.59 -4.72
N LEU A 116 -4.03 0.39 -4.01
CA LEU A 116 -3.97 -0.13 -2.65
C LEU A 116 -3.95 1.03 -1.64
N THR A 117 -5.06 1.19 -0.92
CA THR A 117 -5.23 2.21 0.11
C THR A 117 -4.99 1.62 1.51
N LEU A 118 -3.98 2.14 2.21
CA LEU A 118 -3.52 1.58 3.49
C LEU A 118 -4.18 2.19 4.75
N VAL A 119 -5.26 2.95 4.58
CA VAL A 119 -5.78 3.85 5.61
C VAL A 119 -7.31 3.78 5.67
N PRO A 120 -7.92 3.83 6.88
CA PRO A 120 -9.36 3.65 7.06
C PRO A 120 -10.21 4.91 6.85
N GLU A 121 -9.60 6.07 6.62
CA GLU A 121 -10.31 7.34 6.52
C GLU A 121 -11.28 7.38 5.32
N PRO A 122 -12.45 8.00 5.48
CA PRO A 122 -13.41 8.15 4.39
C PRO A 122 -12.81 8.99 3.26
N TYR A 123 -13.16 8.65 2.03
CA TYR A 123 -12.61 9.30 0.85
C TYR A 123 -13.43 10.53 0.46
N PRO A 124 -12.78 11.60 0.02
CA PRO A 124 -13.49 12.74 -0.53
C PRO A 124 -14.16 12.33 -1.86
N GLN A 125 -15.37 12.83 -2.11
CA GLN A 125 -16.17 12.47 -3.29
C GLN A 125 -15.41 12.57 -4.64
N PRO A 126 -14.55 13.58 -4.88
CA PRO A 126 -13.77 13.65 -6.11
C PRO A 126 -12.84 12.46 -6.33
N TYR A 127 -12.33 11.86 -5.25
CA TYR A 127 -11.46 10.69 -5.35
C TYR A 127 -12.25 9.44 -5.76
N VAL A 128 -13.45 9.25 -5.18
CA VAL A 128 -14.34 8.14 -5.56
C VAL A 128 -14.74 8.24 -7.03
N GLN A 129 -15.19 9.42 -7.46
CA GLN A 129 -15.52 9.68 -8.86
C GLN A 129 -14.34 9.41 -9.79
N PHE A 130 -13.12 9.79 -9.39
CA PHE A 130 -11.93 9.52 -10.17
C PHE A 130 -11.67 8.00 -10.33
N LEU A 131 -11.89 7.20 -9.29
CA LEU A 131 -11.74 5.74 -9.39
C LEU A 131 -12.75 5.16 -10.37
N ASP A 132 -14.02 5.58 -10.26
CA ASP A 132 -15.11 5.11 -11.11
C ASP A 132 -14.89 5.50 -12.57
N ASP A 133 -14.59 6.78 -12.83
CA ASP A 133 -14.33 7.31 -14.18
C ASP A 133 -13.15 6.63 -14.87
N ALA A 134 -12.13 6.24 -14.10
CA ALA A 134 -10.93 5.59 -14.60
C ALA A 134 -11.02 4.06 -14.61
N GLY A 135 -12.10 3.47 -14.07
CA GLY A 135 -12.27 2.02 -13.94
C GLY A 135 -11.21 1.37 -13.05
N ILE A 136 -10.75 2.07 -12.00
CA ILE A 136 -9.68 1.62 -11.12
C ILE A 136 -10.26 0.77 -9.98
N LYS A 137 -9.79 -0.48 -9.85
CA LYS A 137 -10.10 -1.32 -8.69
C LYS A 137 -9.44 -0.75 -7.43
N GLN A 138 -10.19 -0.58 -6.36
CA GLN A 138 -9.63 -0.18 -5.06
C GLN A 138 -9.52 -1.39 -4.13
N ILE A 139 -8.31 -1.65 -3.62
CA ILE A 139 -8.07 -2.63 -2.55
C ILE A 139 -7.79 -1.85 -1.26
N ARG A 140 -8.46 -2.20 -0.17
CA ARG A 140 -8.35 -1.52 1.12
C ARG A 140 -7.77 -2.46 2.15
N VAL A 141 -6.65 -2.09 2.75
CA VAL A 141 -6.04 -2.83 3.86
C VAL A 141 -5.68 -1.85 4.96
N HIS A 142 -6.31 -1.96 6.11
CA HIS A 142 -6.13 -0.99 7.19
C HIS A 142 -4.85 -1.28 7.97
N VAL A 143 -3.75 -0.63 7.58
CA VAL A 143 -2.46 -0.78 8.29
C VAL A 143 -2.40 0.23 9.44
N PRO A 144 -2.37 -0.22 10.72
CA PRO A 144 -2.28 0.69 11.85
C PRO A 144 -0.92 1.40 11.88
N ALA A 145 -0.86 2.57 12.54
CA ALA A 145 0.37 3.34 12.62
C ALA A 145 1.23 2.92 13.82
N ASN A 146 2.50 2.62 13.57
CA ASN A 146 3.51 2.39 14.61
C ASN A 146 3.99 3.73 15.21
N LYS A 147 3.16 4.39 16.04
CA LYS A 147 3.50 5.70 16.66
C LYS A 147 4.26 5.54 17.98
N GLU A 148 3.70 4.72 18.87
CA GLU A 148 4.19 4.53 20.25
C GLU A 148 4.62 3.08 20.48
N VAL A 149 3.93 2.15 19.82
CA VAL A 149 4.22 0.71 19.81
C VAL A 149 4.06 0.18 18.40
N ILE A 150 4.70 -0.96 18.10
CA ILE A 150 4.45 -1.68 16.85
C ILE A 150 3.05 -2.27 16.94
N LYS A 151 2.16 -1.81 16.06
CA LYS A 151 0.75 -2.24 15.98
C LYS A 151 0.44 -3.02 14.71
N ILE A 152 1.33 -2.96 13.71
CA ILE A 152 1.13 -3.69 12.46
C ILE A 152 1.28 -5.17 12.75
N GLU A 153 0.18 -5.91 12.60
CA GLU A 153 0.19 -7.35 12.72
C GLU A 153 0.77 -7.97 11.43
N PRO A 154 1.55 -9.07 11.53
CA PRO A 154 2.07 -9.77 10.36
C PRO A 154 0.98 -10.18 9.37
N ALA A 155 -0.19 -10.58 9.86
CA ALA A 155 -1.36 -10.91 9.05
C ALA A 155 -1.84 -9.71 8.20
N THR A 156 -1.96 -8.52 8.79
CA THR A 156 -2.35 -7.30 8.05
C THR A 156 -1.31 -6.95 6.98
N MET A 157 -0.02 -7.13 7.29
CA MET A 157 1.03 -6.88 6.30
C MET A 157 0.99 -7.90 5.16
N ALA A 158 0.74 -9.18 5.47
CA ALA A 158 0.58 -10.23 4.47
C ALA A 158 -0.60 -9.97 3.54
N GLN A 159 -1.73 -9.48 4.05
CA GLN A 159 -2.86 -9.07 3.21
C GLN A 159 -2.49 -7.93 2.24
N ALA A 160 -1.79 -6.90 2.73
CA ALA A 160 -1.33 -5.81 1.87
C ALA A 160 -0.35 -6.32 0.80
N LEU A 161 0.59 -7.19 1.19
CA LEU A 161 1.58 -7.77 0.27
C LEU A 161 0.95 -8.74 -0.71
N GLY A 162 -0.15 -9.40 -0.36
CA GLY A 162 -0.94 -10.22 -1.26
C GLY A 162 -1.38 -9.46 -2.50
N ALA A 163 -1.97 -8.28 -2.29
CA ALA A 163 -2.35 -7.38 -3.38
C ALA A 163 -1.16 -6.88 -4.20
N VAL A 164 0.00 -6.68 -3.55
CA VAL A 164 1.22 -6.19 -4.20
C VAL A 164 1.92 -7.29 -4.99
N LEU A 165 1.94 -8.53 -4.52
CA LEU A 165 2.58 -9.68 -5.18
C LEU A 165 1.74 -10.25 -6.31
N ASP A 166 0.43 -10.01 -6.32
CA ASP A 166 -0.43 -10.42 -7.42
C ASP A 166 -0.25 -9.48 -8.64
N ARG A 167 0.42 -10.01 -9.68
CA ARG A 167 0.67 -9.30 -10.94
C ARG A 167 -0.62 -8.94 -11.69
N SER A 168 -1.72 -9.62 -11.42
CA SER A 168 -3.01 -9.31 -12.02
C SER A 168 -3.51 -7.92 -11.63
N ASN A 169 -3.01 -7.32 -10.55
CA ASN A 169 -3.39 -5.98 -10.09
C ASN A 169 -2.60 -4.84 -10.79
N TYR A 170 -1.68 -5.15 -11.71
CA TYR A 170 -0.78 -4.14 -12.28
C TYR A 170 -1.39 -3.42 -13.50
N PRO A 171 -1.09 -2.11 -13.70
CA PRO A 171 -0.24 -1.26 -12.85
C PRO A 171 -0.91 -0.83 -11.53
N LEU A 172 -0.18 -0.97 -10.43
CA LEU A 172 -0.67 -0.79 -9.05
C LEU A 172 -0.07 0.47 -8.41
N LEU A 173 -0.89 1.26 -7.71
CA LEU A 173 -0.42 2.35 -6.85
C LEU A 173 -0.68 2.05 -5.37
N ILE A 174 0.36 2.14 -4.55
CA ILE A 174 0.28 1.97 -3.09
C ILE A 174 0.31 3.35 -2.42
N HIS A 175 -0.67 3.66 -1.58
CA HIS A 175 -0.63 4.93 -0.83
C HIS A 175 -1.17 4.82 0.59
N CYS A 176 -0.76 5.81 1.39
CA CYS A 176 -1.37 6.13 2.68
C CYS A 176 -1.54 7.65 2.78
N ASN A 177 -1.76 8.20 3.98
CA ASN A 177 -1.97 9.65 4.13
C ASN A 177 -0.79 10.51 3.66
N LYS A 178 0.44 10.01 3.73
CA LYS A 178 1.67 10.75 3.37
C LYS A 178 2.67 9.95 2.52
N GLY A 179 2.38 8.67 2.24
CA GLY A 179 3.29 7.80 1.49
C GLY A 179 4.61 7.47 2.21
N LYS A 180 4.67 7.61 3.55
CA LYS A 180 5.90 7.49 4.35
C LYS A 180 5.96 6.19 5.16
N HIS A 181 5.19 6.12 6.25
CA HIS A 181 5.26 5.05 7.25
C HIS A 181 4.65 3.76 6.74
N ARG A 182 3.31 3.69 6.64
CA ARG A 182 2.56 2.49 6.21
C ARG A 182 2.98 2.01 4.82
N THR A 183 2.98 2.93 3.85
CA THR A 183 3.48 2.66 2.49
C THR A 183 4.96 2.23 2.51
N GLY A 184 5.78 2.85 3.37
CA GLY A 184 7.18 2.46 3.52
C GLY A 184 7.34 1.05 4.05
N CYS A 185 6.57 0.65 5.07
CA CYS A 185 6.61 -0.72 5.59
C CYS A 185 6.15 -1.74 4.54
N VAL A 186 5.06 -1.48 3.82
CA VAL A 186 4.59 -2.38 2.74
C VAL A 186 5.66 -2.52 1.65
N VAL A 187 6.22 -1.41 1.17
CA VAL A 187 7.27 -1.45 0.13
C VAL A 187 8.52 -2.16 0.66
N ALA A 188 8.93 -1.89 1.89
CA ALA A 188 10.09 -2.54 2.51
C ALA A 188 9.90 -4.05 2.68
N CYS A 189 8.74 -4.50 3.15
CA CYS A 189 8.45 -5.92 3.27
C CYS A 189 8.32 -6.59 1.89
N PHE A 190 7.80 -5.89 0.87
CA PHE A 190 7.81 -6.37 -0.51
C PHE A 190 9.25 -6.59 -1.01
N ARG A 191 10.15 -5.62 -0.83
CA ARG A 191 11.57 -5.77 -1.16
C ARG A 191 12.23 -6.94 -0.43
N LYS A 192 11.85 -7.15 0.83
CA LYS A 192 12.33 -8.27 1.65
C LYS A 192 11.90 -9.62 1.07
N VAL A 193 10.65 -9.74 0.64
CA VAL A 193 10.15 -10.92 -0.10
C VAL A 193 10.92 -11.16 -1.40
N LEU A 194 11.36 -10.09 -2.09
CA LEU A 194 12.20 -10.19 -3.29
C LEU A 194 13.69 -10.48 -3.01
N GLY A 195 14.08 -10.74 -1.75
CA GLY A 195 15.46 -11.06 -1.37
C GLY A 195 16.41 -9.86 -1.36
N ALA A 196 15.90 -8.63 -1.34
CA ALA A 196 16.77 -7.45 -1.22
C ALA A 196 17.43 -7.37 0.17
N ASP A 197 18.63 -6.81 0.23
CA ASP A 197 19.36 -6.65 1.48
C ASP A 197 18.69 -5.62 2.41
N LEU A 198 18.75 -5.89 3.71
CA LEU A 198 18.09 -5.07 4.73
C LEU A 198 18.59 -3.62 4.73
N ASP A 199 19.87 -3.38 4.45
CA ASP A 199 20.44 -2.03 4.47
C ASP A 199 19.89 -1.18 3.31
N SER A 200 19.81 -1.74 2.11
CA SER A 200 19.16 -1.13 0.94
C SER A 200 17.67 -0.86 1.19
N ILE A 201 16.96 -1.81 1.81
CA ILE A 201 15.55 -1.65 2.19
C ILE A 201 15.36 -0.47 3.15
N LEU A 202 16.17 -0.41 4.21
CA LEU A 202 16.10 0.67 5.19
C LEU A 202 16.52 2.01 4.57
N HIS A 203 17.49 2.01 3.65
CA HIS A 203 17.89 3.20 2.90
C HIS A 203 16.74 3.74 2.02
N GLU A 204 16.04 2.87 1.29
CA GLU A 204 14.84 3.24 0.52
C GLU A 204 13.76 3.80 1.45
N TYR A 205 13.49 3.14 2.59
CA TYR A 205 12.54 3.64 3.58
C TYR A 205 12.90 5.06 4.07
N HIS A 206 14.16 5.29 4.46
CA HIS A 206 14.64 6.59 4.93
C HIS A 206 14.54 7.68 3.85
N THR A 207 14.80 7.32 2.60
CA THR A 207 14.69 8.24 1.46
C THR A 207 13.27 8.81 1.35
N TYR A 208 12.24 7.97 1.47
CA TYR A 208 10.84 8.42 1.39
C TYR A 208 10.30 9.00 2.70
N ALA A 209 10.70 8.46 3.86
CA ALA A 209 10.24 8.94 5.14
C ALA A 209 10.89 10.29 5.51
N GLY A 210 12.15 10.49 5.13
CA GLY A 210 12.98 11.64 5.42
C GLY A 210 13.07 11.90 6.92
N ARG A 211 13.00 13.17 7.34
CA ARG A 211 13.02 13.58 8.76
C ARG A 211 11.89 13.00 9.62
N LYS A 212 10.89 12.34 9.02
CA LYS A 212 9.78 11.69 9.73
C LYS A 212 9.96 10.17 9.84
N ALA A 213 11.12 9.61 9.49
CA ALA A 213 11.42 8.20 9.70
C ALA A 213 11.19 7.81 11.17
N ARG A 214 10.61 6.63 11.38
CA ARG A 214 10.31 6.09 12.71
C ARG A 214 11.17 4.88 12.98
N VAL A 215 11.65 4.77 14.21
CA VAL A 215 12.41 3.59 14.66
C VAL A 215 11.50 2.36 14.67
N LEU A 216 10.27 2.50 15.16
CA LEU A 216 9.29 1.40 15.22
C LEU A 216 8.90 0.82 13.85
N ASP A 217 8.93 1.63 12.79
CA ASP A 217 8.72 1.11 11.42
C ASP A 217 9.92 0.25 10.99
N GLN A 218 11.14 0.67 11.31
CA GLN A 218 12.36 -0.07 11.00
C GLN A 218 12.43 -1.38 11.81
N ASP A 219 12.07 -1.34 13.09
CA ASP A 219 12.03 -2.53 13.94
C ASP A 219 11.01 -3.53 13.43
N PHE A 220 9.84 -3.07 12.96
CA PHE A 220 8.86 -3.91 12.28
C PHE A 220 9.42 -4.52 10.98
N ILE A 221 10.08 -3.72 10.13
CA ILE A 221 10.69 -4.22 8.88
C ILE A 221 11.73 -5.31 9.18
N ARG A 222 12.54 -5.13 10.22
CA ARG A 222 13.54 -6.11 10.67
C ARG A 222 12.88 -7.40 11.13
N SER A 223 11.83 -7.30 11.95
CA SER A 223 11.19 -8.47 12.57
C SER A 223 10.18 -9.19 11.67
N PHE A 224 9.71 -8.56 10.59
CA PHE A 224 8.76 -9.18 9.66
C PHE A 224 9.39 -10.43 9.03
N ASP A 225 8.69 -11.55 9.11
CA ASP A 225 9.07 -12.83 8.49
C ASP A 225 8.40 -12.97 7.13
N GLU A 226 9.20 -12.81 6.08
CA GLU A 226 8.82 -12.86 4.67
C GLU A 226 8.50 -14.27 4.17
N ARG A 227 8.89 -15.31 4.90
CA ARG A 227 8.74 -16.71 4.45
C ARG A 227 7.31 -17.12 4.20
N ALA A 228 6.40 -16.50 4.95
CA ALA A 228 4.97 -16.71 4.81
C ALA A 228 4.44 -16.36 3.41
N LEU A 229 5.20 -15.59 2.62
CA LEU A 229 4.80 -15.08 1.32
C LEU A 229 5.68 -15.57 0.17
N LEU A 230 6.74 -16.34 0.45
CA LEU A 230 7.64 -16.82 -0.60
C LEU A 230 6.93 -17.76 -1.58
N TRP A 231 5.94 -18.54 -1.11
CA TRP A 231 5.12 -19.39 -1.99
C TRP A 231 4.34 -18.54 -3.00
N LEU A 232 3.71 -17.45 -2.55
CA LEU A 232 2.94 -16.54 -3.39
C LEU A 232 3.85 -15.78 -4.37
N ALA A 233 5.04 -15.40 -3.90
CA ALA A 233 6.06 -14.78 -4.72
C ALA A 233 6.53 -15.72 -5.84
N ARG A 234 6.71 -17.03 -5.57
CA ARG A 234 7.02 -18.04 -6.60
C ARG A 234 5.88 -18.21 -7.59
N GLU A 235 4.64 -18.34 -7.11
CA GLU A 235 3.45 -18.48 -7.95
C GLU A 235 3.29 -17.30 -8.93
N ASN A 236 3.64 -16.10 -8.48
CA ASN A 236 3.62 -14.88 -9.31
C ASN A 236 4.95 -14.62 -10.07
N GLY A 237 5.88 -15.58 -10.07
CA GLY A 237 7.13 -15.51 -10.83
C GLY A 237 8.09 -14.42 -10.39
N TYR A 238 8.14 -14.08 -9.10
CA TYR A 238 9.18 -13.20 -8.52
C TYR A 238 10.44 -13.95 -8.11
N LEU A 239 10.27 -15.21 -7.69
CA LEU A 239 11.34 -16.07 -7.21
C LEU A 239 11.41 -17.32 -8.10
N SER A 240 12.62 -17.85 -8.27
CA SER A 240 12.81 -19.14 -8.94
C SER A 240 12.47 -20.30 -8.00
N ASP A 241 12.03 -21.43 -8.57
CA ASP A 241 11.81 -22.66 -7.82
C ASP A 241 13.11 -23.22 -7.21
N ASP A 242 14.27 -22.87 -7.79
CA ASP A 242 15.60 -23.36 -7.39
C ASP A 242 16.21 -22.59 -6.20
N GLU A 243 15.55 -21.55 -5.70
CA GLU A 243 16.10 -20.74 -4.61
C GLU A 243 15.96 -21.47 -3.25
N PRO A 244 17.07 -21.75 -2.55
CA PRO A 244 17.04 -22.50 -1.30
C PRO A 244 16.20 -21.73 -0.25
N ARG A 245 15.32 -22.44 0.45
CA ARG A 245 14.54 -21.87 1.56
C ARG A 245 15.52 -21.23 2.54
N SER A 246 15.47 -19.90 2.69
CA SER A 246 16.32 -19.15 3.63
C SER A 246 16.35 -19.83 5.01
N GLU A 247 17.52 -20.07 5.58
CA GLU A 247 17.67 -20.73 6.89
C GLU A 247 16.98 -19.93 7.99
N SER A 248 16.25 -20.60 8.88
CA SER A 248 15.53 -19.92 9.96
C SER A 248 16.42 -19.12 10.89
N PRO A 249 16.07 -17.86 11.27
CA PRO A 249 16.85 -17.10 12.24
C PRO A 249 16.88 -17.74 13.64
N SER A 250 16.26 -18.91 13.83
CA SER A 250 16.20 -19.63 15.09
C SER A 250 17.46 -20.42 15.44
N VAL A 251 18.49 -20.49 14.57
CA VAL A 251 19.70 -21.30 14.82
C VAL A 251 20.97 -20.45 14.95
N MET A 252 20.91 -19.34 15.67
CA MET A 252 22.11 -18.67 16.20
C MET A 252 21.90 -18.26 17.65
N ASN A 253 21.75 -19.25 18.55
CA ASN A 253 22.31 -19.26 19.91
C ASN A 253 21.63 -20.34 20.76
N MET A 254 22.21 -21.55 20.76
CA MET A 254 22.16 -22.43 21.93
C MET A 254 23.41 -23.31 21.91
N GLN A 255 24.56 -22.70 22.24
CA GLN A 255 25.65 -23.48 22.84
C GLN A 255 25.16 -23.96 24.21
N LEU A 256 24.63 -25.17 24.24
CA LEU A 256 24.37 -25.90 25.48
C LEU A 256 25.70 -26.11 26.22
N PRO A 257 25.80 -25.78 27.51
CA PRO A 257 27.01 -26.04 28.27
C PRO A 257 27.21 -27.55 28.39
N SER A 258 28.43 -27.99 28.08
CA SER A 258 28.89 -29.36 28.23
C SER A 258 28.62 -29.88 29.64
N ARG A 259 27.81 -30.94 29.76
CA ARG A 259 27.69 -31.73 30.99
C ARG A 259 29.06 -32.31 31.33
N THR A 260 29.67 -31.79 32.38
CA THR A 260 30.77 -32.44 33.08
C THR A 260 30.24 -33.74 33.71
N ARG A 261 30.91 -34.87 33.38
CA ARG A 261 30.76 -36.12 34.11
C ARG A 261 31.46 -35.98 35.47
N GLY A 262 30.73 -36.28 36.53
CA GLY A 262 31.21 -36.55 37.89
C GLY A 262 30.33 -37.64 38.46
#